data_AF-A0AAD1L217-F1
#
_entry.id   AF-A0AAD1L217-F1
#
_cell.length_a   1.000
_cell.length_b   1.000
_cell.length_c   1.000
_cell.angle_alpha   90.00
_cell.angle_beta   90.00
_cell.angle_gamma   90.00
#
_symmetry.space_group_name_H-M   'P 1'
#
loop_
_entity.id
_entity.type
_entity.pdbx_description
1 polymer ?
#
loop_
_entity_poly.entity_id
_entity_poly.type
_entity_poly.pdbx_seq_one_letter_code
_entity_poly.pdbx_strand_id
1 'polypeptide(L)'
;MSKNKQSERVLNLPAGYFGMVLGIIGMGFAWRYASQVWPVSHLIGDGLVILAMVIWGLLTLAFLSRLLRFPHSVLAEIRHPVMSSFVSLFPATTMLVAIGFVPWYRALAIGLFSIGVVIQLAYAAWQTAGLWRGSHPEEATTPGLYLPTVANNFISAMACGALGFNDAGLVFLGAGVFS
;
A
#
# COMPACT_ATOMS: atom_id res chain seq x y z
N MET A 1 38.86 -26.24 10.30
CA MET A 1 38.06 -25.14 10.89
C MET A 1 37.65 -24.17 9.79
N SER A 2 36.43 -23.59 9.90
CA SER A 2 35.93 -22.41 9.18
C SER A 2 35.50 -22.64 7.71
N LYS A 3 34.27 -22.35 7.26
CA LYS A 3 33.11 -21.66 7.84
C LYS A 3 31.88 -22.19 7.08
N ASN A 4 30.96 -22.84 7.78
CA ASN A 4 29.61 -23.06 7.27
C ASN A 4 29.01 -21.66 7.09
N LYS A 5 28.92 -21.15 5.85
CA LYS A 5 28.03 -20.02 5.55
C LYS A 5 26.63 -20.53 5.86
N GLN A 6 26.16 -20.29 7.09
CA GLN A 6 24.74 -20.34 7.38
C GLN A 6 24.10 -19.48 6.30
N SER A 7 23.43 -20.13 5.36
CA SER A 7 22.52 -19.48 4.45
C SER A 7 21.57 -18.72 5.36
N GLU A 8 21.75 -17.41 5.48
CA GLU A 8 20.82 -16.57 6.21
C GLU A 8 19.47 -16.86 5.55
N ARG A 9 18.60 -17.58 6.25
CA ARG A 9 17.22 -17.75 5.84
C ARG A 9 16.57 -16.38 6.01
N VAL A 10 16.85 -15.49 5.07
CA VAL A 10 16.16 -14.22 4.93
C VAL A 10 14.72 -14.61 4.62
N LEU A 11 13.79 -14.10 5.41
CA LEU A 11 12.38 -14.19 5.08
C LEU A 11 12.19 -13.44 3.75
N ASN A 12 12.17 -14.18 2.63
CA ASN A 12 12.03 -13.60 1.31
C ASN A 12 10.55 -13.29 1.08
N LEU A 13 10.12 -12.17 1.67
CA LEU A 13 8.76 -11.68 1.57
C LEU A 13 8.77 -10.31 0.86
N PRO A 14 8.81 -10.32 -0.48
CA PRO A 14 8.69 -9.12 -1.30
C PRO A 14 7.49 -8.26 -0.91
N ALA A 15 7.62 -6.93 -1.04
CA ALA A 15 6.51 -6.01 -0.81
C ALA A 15 5.32 -6.27 -1.75
N GLY A 16 5.53 -6.95 -2.88
CA GLY A 16 4.47 -7.38 -3.80
C GLY A 16 3.36 -8.21 -3.14
N TYR A 17 3.60 -8.91 -2.03
CA TYR A 17 2.57 -9.66 -1.32
C TYR A 17 1.45 -8.79 -0.75
N PHE A 18 1.70 -7.49 -0.52
CA PHE A 18 0.63 -6.53 -0.16
C PHE A 18 -0.42 -6.38 -1.27
N GLY A 19 -0.13 -6.80 -2.51
CA GLY A 19 -1.11 -6.88 -3.59
C GLY A 19 -2.30 -7.81 -3.25
N MET A 20 -2.10 -8.84 -2.41
CA MET A 20 -3.21 -9.68 -1.94
C MET A 20 -4.20 -8.87 -1.10
N VAL A 21 -3.69 -8.04 -0.19
CA VAL A 21 -4.53 -7.17 0.66
C VAL A 21 -5.29 -6.18 -0.21
N LEU A 22 -4.60 -5.54 -1.16
CA LEU A 22 -5.19 -4.60 -2.11
C LEU A 22 -6.40 -5.21 -2.83
N GLY A 23 -6.25 -6.43 -3.37
CA GLY A 23 -7.34 -7.12 -4.07
C GLY A 23 -8.51 -7.49 -3.16
N ILE A 24 -8.23 -8.11 -2.00
CA ILE A 24 -9.28 -8.58 -1.08
C ILE A 24 -10.07 -7.41 -0.49
N ILE A 25 -9.37 -6.34 -0.07
CA ILE A 25 -10.05 -5.18 0.53
C ILE A 25 -10.84 -4.37 -0.51
N GLY A 26 -10.33 -4.25 -1.73
CA GLY A 26 -11.06 -3.64 -2.84
C GLY A 26 -12.35 -4.39 -3.16
N MET A 27 -12.30 -5.73 -3.19
CA MET A 27 -13.50 -6.55 -3.35
C MET A 27 -14.47 -6.39 -2.17
N GLY A 28 -13.95 -6.31 -0.95
CA GLY A 28 -14.75 -6.05 0.25
C GLY A 28 -15.49 -4.71 0.20
N PHE A 29 -14.82 -3.64 -0.26
CA PHE A 29 -15.44 -2.33 -0.46
C PHE A 29 -16.48 -2.34 -1.58
N ALA A 30 -16.19 -2.99 -2.70
CA ALA A 30 -17.15 -3.16 -3.78
C ALA A 30 -18.42 -3.89 -3.31
N TRP A 31 -18.28 -4.93 -2.48
CA TRP A 31 -19.43 -5.66 -1.93
C TRP A 31 -20.20 -4.83 -0.89
N ARG A 32 -19.51 -4.07 -0.05
CA ARG A 32 -20.13 -3.11 0.87
C ARG A 32 -20.96 -2.07 0.11
N TYR A 33 -20.45 -1.57 -1.01
CA TYR A 33 -21.20 -0.65 -1.86
C TYR A 33 -22.38 -1.35 -2.55
N ALA A 34 -22.18 -2.54 -3.10
CA ALA A 34 -23.23 -3.33 -3.75
C ALA A 34 -24.41 -3.63 -2.82
N SER A 35 -24.14 -3.93 -1.55
CA SER A 35 -25.16 -4.17 -0.52
C SER A 35 -25.94 -2.91 -0.09
N GLN A 36 -25.48 -1.71 -0.43
CA GLN A 36 -26.28 -0.49 -0.27
C GLN A 36 -27.29 -0.29 -1.40
N VAL A 37 -27.02 -0.83 -2.58
CA VAL A 37 -27.83 -0.66 -3.80
C VAL A 37 -28.73 -1.86 -4.06
N TRP A 38 -28.27 -3.06 -3.71
CA TRP A 38 -28.98 -4.33 -3.90
C TRP A 38 -29.26 -5.02 -2.56
N PRO A 39 -30.32 -5.84 -2.48
CA PRO A 39 -30.67 -6.60 -1.28
C PRO A 39 -29.76 -7.82 -1.09
N VAL A 40 -28.44 -7.61 -1.09
CA VAL A 40 -27.42 -8.63 -0.84
C VAL A 40 -26.82 -8.42 0.55
N SER A 41 -26.32 -9.50 1.16
CA SER A 41 -25.83 -9.45 2.55
C SER A 41 -24.55 -8.60 2.68
N HIS A 42 -24.56 -7.66 3.64
CA HIS A 42 -23.38 -6.89 4.03
C HIS A 42 -22.26 -7.75 4.63
N LEU A 43 -22.60 -8.93 5.18
CA LEU A 43 -21.66 -9.80 5.91
C LEU A 43 -20.49 -10.28 5.04
N ILE A 44 -20.71 -10.47 3.73
CA ILE A 44 -19.64 -10.89 2.81
C ILE A 44 -18.63 -9.76 2.64
N GLY A 45 -19.10 -8.52 2.48
CA GLY A 45 -18.22 -7.34 2.37
C GLY A 45 -17.41 -7.12 3.65
N ASP A 46 -18.06 -7.19 4.81
CA ASP A 46 -17.37 -7.09 6.10
C ASP A 46 -16.37 -8.22 6.32
N GLY A 47 -16.74 -9.45 5.98
CA GLY A 47 -15.85 -10.62 6.06
C GLY A 47 -14.60 -10.44 5.21
N LEU A 48 -14.74 -9.95 3.97
CA LEU A 48 -13.60 -9.68 3.09
C LEU A 48 -12.70 -8.56 3.63
N VAL A 49 -13.28 -7.46 4.14
CA VAL A 49 -12.49 -6.37 4.74
C VAL A 49 -11.74 -6.87 5.97
N ILE A 50 -12.39 -7.62 6.86
CA ILE A 50 -11.74 -8.21 8.05
C ILE A 50 -10.62 -9.15 7.65
N LEU A 51 -10.85 -10.03 6.68
CA LEU A 51 -9.82 -10.93 6.17
C LEU A 51 -8.61 -10.15 5.64
N ALA A 52 -8.85 -9.09 4.85
CA ALA A 52 -7.79 -8.24 4.34
C ALA A 52 -7.00 -7.55 5.46
N MET A 53 -7.66 -7.06 6.51
CA MET A 53 -7.00 -6.46 7.68
C MET A 53 -6.12 -7.47 8.43
N VAL A 54 -6.58 -8.71 8.59
CA VAL A 54 -5.79 -9.77 9.24
C VAL A 54 -4.55 -10.10 8.40
N ILE A 55 -4.70 -10.30 7.09
CA ILE A 55 -3.58 -10.55 6.18
C ILE A 55 -2.61 -9.36 6.20
N TRP A 56 -3.13 -8.13 6.15
CA TRP A 56 -2.31 -6.93 6.24
C TRP A 56 -1.51 -6.85 7.54
N GLY A 57 -2.13 -7.17 8.68
CA GLY A 57 -1.45 -7.19 9.98
C GLY A 57 -0.30 -8.19 9.99
N LEU A 58 -0.53 -9.41 9.49
CA LEU A 58 0.51 -10.45 9.39
C LEU A 58 1.65 -10.03 8.45
N LEU A 59 1.32 -9.49 7.28
CA LEU A 59 2.32 -9.00 6.32
C LEU A 59 3.10 -7.81 6.85
N THR A 60 2.44 -6.89 7.58
CA THR A 60 3.08 -5.74 8.21
C THR A 60 4.06 -6.17 9.29
N LEU A 61 3.69 -7.11 10.15
CA LEU A 61 4.60 -7.67 11.15
C LEU A 61 5.80 -8.40 10.50
N ALA A 62 5.54 -9.17 9.44
CA ALA A 62 6.60 -9.82 8.67
C ALA A 62 7.54 -8.80 8.01
N PHE A 63 6.98 -7.73 7.42
CA PHE A 63 7.75 -6.68 6.76
C PHE A 63 8.57 -5.85 7.76
N LEU A 64 7.99 -5.46 8.90
CA LEU A 64 8.69 -4.75 9.97
C LEU A 64 9.78 -5.62 10.61
N SER A 65 9.52 -6.91 10.84
CA SER A 65 10.56 -7.82 11.35
C SER A 65 11.71 -8.00 10.35
N ARG A 66 11.41 -8.04 9.04
CA ARG A 66 12.43 -8.03 7.97
C ARG A 66 13.21 -6.72 7.94
N LEU A 67 12.54 -5.58 8.13
CA LEU A 67 13.19 -4.26 8.18
C LEU A 67 14.17 -4.15 9.36
N LEU A 68 13.77 -4.62 10.55
CA LEU A 68 14.61 -4.57 11.75
C LEU A 68 15.77 -5.57 11.70
N ARG A 69 15.54 -6.78 11.18
CA ARG A 69 16.54 -7.86 11.17
C ARG A 69 17.48 -7.82 9.96
N PHE A 70 16.97 -7.40 8.80
CA PHE A 70 17.68 -7.41 7.52
C PHE A 70 17.48 -6.08 6.74
N PRO A 71 17.86 -4.92 7.31
CA PRO A 71 17.62 -3.61 6.68
C PRO A 71 18.27 -3.48 5.30
N HIS A 72 19.41 -4.16 5.08
CA HIS A 72 20.09 -4.16 3.79
C HIS A 72 19.26 -4.81 2.69
N SER A 73 18.47 -5.85 3.02
CA SER A 73 17.58 -6.51 2.05
C SER A 73 16.43 -5.61 1.61
N VAL A 74 15.89 -4.79 2.52
CA VAL A 74 14.80 -3.87 2.22
C VAL A 74 15.32 -2.68 1.41
N LEU A 75 16.52 -2.18 1.76
CA LEU A 75 17.15 -1.10 1.01
C LEU A 75 17.50 -1.53 -0.42
N ALA A 76 17.92 -2.78 -0.62
CA ALA A 76 18.15 -3.34 -1.96
C ALA A 76 16.85 -3.38 -2.78
N GLU A 77 15.72 -3.76 -2.16
CA GLU A 77 14.41 -3.79 -2.81
C GLU A 77 13.93 -2.37 -3.17
N ILE A 78 14.09 -1.40 -2.27
CA ILE A 78 13.74 0.01 -2.51
C ILE A 78 14.57 0.64 -3.63
N ARG A 79 15.83 0.23 -3.80
CA ARG A 79 16.72 0.74 -4.86
C ARG A 79 16.58 -0.03 -6.17
N HIS A 80 15.82 -1.12 -6.20
CA HIS A 80 15.68 -1.92 -7.40
C HIS A 80 14.79 -1.19 -8.42
N PRO A 81 15.19 -1.12 -9.70
CA PRO A 81 14.50 -0.31 -10.71
C PRO A 81 13.04 -0.72 -10.93
N VAL A 82 12.71 -2.02 -10.79
CA VAL A 82 11.33 -2.53 -10.89
C VAL A 82 10.64 -2.77 -9.53
N MET A 83 11.31 -3.46 -8.57
CA MET A 83 10.67 -3.85 -7.30
C MET A 83 10.36 -2.67 -6.37
N SER A 84 11.06 -1.54 -6.52
CA SER A 84 10.80 -0.33 -5.74
C SER A 84 9.33 0.07 -5.78
N SER A 85 8.71 0.07 -6.97
CA SER A 85 7.31 0.45 -7.09
C SER A 85 6.35 -0.42 -6.29
N PHE A 86 6.66 -1.69 -6.04
CA PHE A 86 5.83 -2.57 -5.20
C PHE A 86 5.95 -2.25 -3.71
N VAL A 87 7.02 -1.58 -3.28
CA VAL A 87 7.15 -1.09 -1.89
C VAL A 87 6.07 -0.05 -1.59
N SER A 88 5.60 0.68 -2.61
CA SER A 88 4.51 1.64 -2.45
C SER A 88 3.16 0.99 -2.08
N LEU A 89 3.01 -0.34 -2.23
CA LEU A 89 1.83 -1.08 -1.79
C LEU A 89 1.66 -1.09 -0.27
N PHE A 90 2.75 -0.94 0.49
CA PHE A 90 2.68 -0.89 1.95
C PHE A 90 1.86 0.32 2.43
N PRO A 91 2.20 1.58 2.10
CA PRO A 91 1.37 2.71 2.48
C PRO A 91 -0.01 2.70 1.79
N ALA A 92 -0.12 2.18 0.56
CA ALA A 92 -1.39 2.01 -0.14
C ALA A 92 -2.39 1.17 0.67
N THR A 93 -1.96 -0.04 1.05
CA THR A 93 -2.79 -0.98 1.81
C THR A 93 -3.04 -0.49 3.24
N THR A 94 -2.11 0.25 3.84
CA THR A 94 -2.32 0.92 5.13
C THR A 94 -3.50 1.91 5.06
N MET A 95 -3.58 2.71 4.00
CA MET A 95 -4.70 3.64 3.80
C MET A 95 -6.02 2.89 3.52
N LEU A 96 -6.00 1.80 2.77
CA LEU A 96 -7.20 0.99 2.57
C LEU A 96 -7.68 0.35 3.87
N VAL A 97 -6.78 -0.15 4.71
CA VAL A 97 -7.12 -0.63 6.04
C VAL A 97 -7.69 0.50 6.91
N ALA A 98 -7.16 1.73 6.79
CA ALA A 98 -7.72 2.90 7.44
C ALA A 98 -9.19 3.14 7.05
N ILE A 99 -9.52 3.08 5.75
CA ILE A 99 -10.90 3.15 5.25
C ILE A 99 -11.76 2.03 5.87
N GLY A 100 -11.22 0.81 5.94
CA GLY A 100 -11.89 -0.34 6.53
C GLY A 100 -12.30 -0.11 7.99
N PHE A 101 -11.47 0.61 8.76
CA PHE A 101 -11.72 0.96 10.16
C PHE A 101 -12.66 2.15 10.39
N VAL A 102 -12.97 2.96 9.36
CA VAL A 102 -13.82 4.16 9.50
C VAL A 102 -15.14 3.88 10.24
N PRO A 103 -15.89 2.78 9.94
CA PRO A 103 -17.16 2.52 10.61
C PRO A 103 -17.02 2.08 12.08
N TRP A 104 -15.85 1.54 12.47
CA TRP A 104 -15.65 0.95 13.80
C TRP A 104 -14.91 1.89 14.75
N TYR A 105 -13.83 2.53 14.30
CA TYR A 105 -13.00 3.37 15.16
C TYR A 105 -12.26 4.46 14.38
N ARG A 106 -12.92 5.62 14.29
CA ARG A 106 -12.46 6.77 13.48
C ARG A 106 -11.07 7.30 13.88
N ALA A 107 -10.72 7.30 15.17
CA ALA A 107 -9.42 7.80 15.61
C ALA A 107 -8.25 6.96 15.08
N LEU A 108 -8.38 5.62 15.10
CA LEU A 108 -7.39 4.72 14.49
C LEU A 108 -7.35 4.87 12.97
N ALA A 109 -8.52 5.04 12.32
CA ALA A 109 -8.57 5.30 10.88
C ALA A 109 -7.78 6.56 10.51
N ILE A 110 -7.94 7.65 11.27
CA ILE A 110 -7.17 8.89 11.07
C ILE A 110 -5.67 8.63 11.27
N GLY A 111 -5.28 7.93 12.35
CA GLY A 111 -3.86 7.61 12.60
C GLY A 111 -3.21 6.80 11.48
N LEU A 112 -3.87 5.73 11.02
CA LEU A 112 -3.39 4.90 9.91
C LEU A 112 -3.35 5.69 8.60
N PHE A 113 -4.38 6.52 8.34
CA PHE A 113 -4.40 7.39 7.17
C PHE A 113 -3.24 8.38 7.18
N SER A 114 -2.99 9.09 8.29
CA SER A 114 -1.89 10.06 8.40
C SER A 114 -0.54 9.40 8.14
N ILE A 115 -0.30 8.23 8.71
CA ILE A 115 0.94 7.46 8.46
C ILE A 115 1.03 7.06 6.98
N GLY A 116 -0.04 6.50 6.42
CA GLY A 116 -0.09 6.07 5.02
C GLY A 116 0.15 7.21 4.02
N VAL A 117 -0.52 8.35 4.22
CA VAL A 117 -0.41 9.51 3.33
C VAL A 117 0.98 10.14 3.39
N VAL A 118 1.60 10.25 4.57
CA VAL A 118 2.94 10.82 4.71
C VAL A 118 3.97 9.91 4.03
N ILE A 119 3.87 8.60 4.26
CA ILE A 119 4.80 7.63 3.66
C ILE A 119 4.62 7.59 2.14
N GLN A 120 3.39 7.54 1.62
CA GLN A 120 3.15 7.46 0.17
C GLN A 120 3.67 8.70 -0.55
N LEU A 121 3.41 9.90 -0.01
CA LEU A 121 3.88 11.15 -0.60
C LEU A 121 5.41 11.26 -0.59
N ALA A 122 6.03 10.93 0.54
CA ALA A 122 7.49 10.91 0.64
C ALA A 122 8.12 9.91 -0.34
N TYR A 123 7.51 8.73 -0.47
CA TYR A 123 7.97 7.69 -1.38
C TYR A 123 7.83 8.10 -2.85
N ALA A 124 6.67 8.63 -3.24
CA ALA A 124 6.41 9.12 -4.59
C ALA A 124 7.37 10.27 -4.96
N ALA A 125 7.55 11.24 -4.06
CA ALA A 125 8.47 12.36 -4.29
C ALA A 125 9.93 11.88 -4.49
N TRP A 126 10.38 10.93 -3.66
CA TRP A 126 11.73 10.36 -3.77
C TRP A 126 11.92 9.58 -5.07
N GLN A 127 10.95 8.74 -5.44
CA GLN A 127 11.05 7.89 -6.62
C GLN A 127 10.97 8.71 -7.90
N THR A 128 10.01 9.65 -8.01
CA THR A 128 9.89 10.54 -9.18
C THR A 128 11.13 11.42 -9.35
N ALA A 129 11.69 11.95 -8.25
CA ALA A 129 12.96 12.68 -8.31
C ALA A 129 14.12 11.81 -8.78
N GLY A 130 14.11 10.51 -8.45
CA GLY A 130 15.06 9.52 -8.97
C GLY A 130 14.93 9.31 -10.48
N LEU A 131 13.69 9.16 -10.97
CA LEU A 131 13.40 9.00 -12.40
C LEU A 131 13.86 10.21 -13.22
N TRP A 132 13.61 11.43 -12.72
CA TRP A 132 13.98 12.67 -13.41
C TRP A 132 15.48 12.92 -13.50
N ARG A 133 16.30 12.19 -12.73
CA ARG A 133 17.77 12.25 -12.86
C ARG A 133 18.31 11.48 -14.07
N GLY A 134 17.44 10.82 -14.84
CA GLY A 134 17.83 10.12 -16.08
C GLY A 134 18.57 8.80 -15.87
N SER A 135 18.62 8.29 -14.65
CA SER A 135 19.29 7.02 -14.32
C SER A 135 18.38 5.79 -14.44
N HIS A 136 17.16 5.94 -14.98
CA HIS A 136 16.20 4.84 -15.08
C HIS A 136 16.39 4.07 -16.39
N PRO A 137 16.68 2.75 -16.36
CA PRO A 137 16.81 1.95 -17.57
C PRO A 137 15.48 1.87 -18.34
N GLU A 138 15.50 2.00 -19.66
CA GLU A 138 14.29 1.92 -20.51
C GLU A 138 13.58 0.57 -20.32
N GLU A 139 14.33 -0.53 -20.21
CA GLU A 139 13.82 -1.89 -19.97
C GLU A 139 13.08 -2.04 -18.63
N ALA A 140 13.28 -1.11 -17.68
CA ALA A 140 12.60 -1.08 -16.39
C ALA A 140 11.32 -0.22 -16.41
N THR A 141 10.90 0.28 -17.57
CA THR A 141 9.63 1.00 -17.76
C THR A 141 8.48 0.01 -17.76
N THR A 142 8.06 -0.40 -16.56
CA THR A 142 6.99 -1.37 -16.35
C THR A 142 5.72 -0.70 -15.85
N PRO A 143 4.54 -1.35 -16.00
CA PRO A 143 3.30 -0.86 -15.40
C PRO A 143 3.37 -0.66 -13.89
N GLY A 144 4.36 -1.26 -13.20
CA GLY A 144 4.59 -1.04 -11.78
C GLY A 144 4.82 0.42 -11.43
N LEU A 145 5.36 1.25 -12.33
CA LEU A 145 5.59 2.68 -12.12
C LEU A 145 4.31 3.48 -11.79
N TYR A 146 3.13 2.93 -12.07
CA TYR A 146 1.85 3.55 -11.70
C TYR A 146 1.48 3.38 -10.23
N LEU A 147 2.06 2.41 -9.50
CA LEU A 147 1.71 2.16 -8.10
C LEU A 147 2.00 3.36 -7.18
N PRO A 148 3.18 4.00 -7.23
CA PRO A 148 3.53 5.08 -6.30
C PRO A 148 2.85 6.40 -6.62
N THR A 149 2.62 6.71 -7.90
CA THR A 149 2.14 8.02 -8.35
C THR A 149 0.66 8.03 -8.69
N VAL A 150 0.12 7.00 -9.34
CA VAL A 150 -1.29 6.96 -9.74
C VAL A 150 -2.13 6.25 -8.68
N ALA A 151 -1.82 4.98 -8.40
CA ALA A 151 -2.66 4.16 -7.52
C ALA A 151 -2.72 4.72 -6.09
N ASN A 152 -1.57 5.11 -5.53
CA ASN A 152 -1.51 5.66 -4.17
C ASN A 152 -2.24 6.99 -4.02
N ASN A 153 -2.23 7.84 -5.05
CA ASN A 153 -2.98 9.09 -5.04
C ASN A 153 -4.49 8.84 -5.12
N PHE A 154 -4.96 7.91 -5.96
CA PHE A 154 -6.37 7.52 -5.95
C PHE A 154 -6.80 6.89 -4.62
N ILE A 155 -5.97 6.06 -4.01
CA ILE A 155 -6.26 5.49 -2.68
C ILE A 155 -6.30 6.58 -1.61
N SER A 156 -5.40 7.56 -1.68
CA SER A 156 -5.41 8.73 -0.78
C SER A 156 -6.70 9.54 -0.94
N ALA A 157 -7.16 9.75 -2.18
CA ALA A 157 -8.42 10.42 -2.47
C ALA A 157 -9.63 9.66 -1.90
N MET A 158 -9.67 8.33 -2.09
CA MET A 158 -10.71 7.47 -1.50
C MET A 158 -10.71 7.55 0.04
N ALA A 159 -9.54 7.53 0.66
CA ALA A 159 -9.41 7.64 2.11
C ALA A 159 -9.85 9.01 2.63
N CYS A 160 -9.51 10.09 1.92
CA CYS A 160 -10.00 11.43 2.22
C CYS A 160 -11.53 11.51 2.13
N GLY A 161 -12.14 10.93 1.10
CA GLY A 161 -13.59 10.85 0.97
C GLY A 161 -14.25 10.08 2.11
N ALA A 162 -13.70 8.92 2.49
CA ALA A 162 -14.21 8.13 3.62
C ALA A 162 -14.08 8.85 4.97
N LEU A 163 -13.03 9.67 5.15
CA LEU A 163 -12.80 10.46 6.36
C LEU A 163 -13.49 11.83 6.34
N GLY A 164 -14.03 12.28 5.21
CA GLY A 164 -14.69 13.58 5.06
C GLY A 164 -13.75 14.76 4.74
N PHE A 165 -12.49 14.51 4.41
CA PHE A 165 -11.51 15.51 3.98
C PHE A 165 -11.62 15.79 2.47
N ASN A 166 -12.80 16.22 2.00
CA ASN A 166 -13.12 16.29 0.57
C ASN A 166 -12.16 17.16 -0.26
N ASP A 167 -11.78 18.34 0.23
CA ASP A 167 -10.89 19.26 -0.49
C ASP A 167 -9.50 18.64 -0.70
N ALA A 168 -8.96 17.98 0.33
CA ALA A 168 -7.72 17.23 0.22
C ALA A 168 -7.88 16.05 -0.74
N GLY A 169 -9.03 15.37 -0.72
CA GLY A 169 -9.35 14.29 -1.64
C GLY A 169 -9.32 14.72 -3.11
N LEU A 170 -9.83 15.92 -3.43
CA LEU A 170 -9.78 16.47 -4.78
C LEU A 170 -8.35 16.77 -5.25
N VAL A 171 -7.48 17.23 -4.34
CA VAL A 171 -6.06 17.43 -4.65
C VAL A 171 -5.39 16.10 -4.99
N PHE A 172 -5.62 15.05 -4.18
CA PHE A 172 -5.09 13.71 -4.46
C PHE A 172 -5.67 13.11 -5.75
N LEU A 173 -6.95 13.34 -6.03
CA LEU A 173 -7.59 12.92 -7.27
C LEU A 173 -6.90 13.59 -8.48
N GLY A 174 -6.72 14.90 -8.44
CA GLY A 174 -6.03 15.65 -9.49
C GLY A 174 -4.60 15.16 -9.68
N ALA A 175 -3.85 14.98 -8.58
CA ALA A 175 -2.50 14.43 -8.63
C ALA A 175 -2.47 13.06 -9.32
N GLY A 176 -3.38 12.15 -8.96
CA GLY A 176 -3.45 10.82 -9.57
C GLY A 176 -3.82 10.82 -11.05
N VAL A 177 -4.67 11.75 -11.51
CA VAL A 177 -5.08 11.88 -12.92
C VAL A 177 -3.96 12.42 -13.80
N PHE A 178 -3.14 13.35 -13.31
CA PHE A 178 -2.08 14.01 -14.08
C PHE A 178 -0.68 13.38 -13.91
N SER A 179 -0.59 12.26 -13.20
CA SER A 179 0.67 11.53 -12.94
C SER A 179 1.14 10.65 -14.11
#